data_AF-A0A429JYI2-F1
#
_entry.id   AF-A0A429JYI2-F1
#
_cell.length_a   1.000
_cell.length_b   1.000
_cell.length_c   1.000
_cell.angle_alpha   90.00
_cell.angle_beta   90.00
_cell.angle_gamma   90.00
#
_symmetry.space_group_name_H-M   'P 1'
#
loop_
_entity.id
_entity.type
_entity.pdbx_description
1 polymer ?
#
loop_
_entity_poly.entity_id
_entity_poly.type
_entity_poly.pdbx_seq_one_letter_code
_entity_poly.pdbx_strand_id
1 'polypeptide(L)'
;MKVVLKRSILILFLTGNIIGLSYAQAAELEPVKLKKSCIKKNPLAEGQNDPELLNIFKQVCDSDNTTQKNDLLAKAAMRFYQTNQPVKALNLASQLQSQNIRGSLITDVLFLSGVSIANNSLQQMRTQEMRYLSNDVTYPPAKQLIENIHTAMPAPDPSSFKASSESSSADNEKRSYKKQYVTRNKVSASKSSNKRVSSPTKTATVKPKTAPAATVNKSKSSPFDPLIK
;
A
#
# COMPACT_ATOMS: atom_id res chain seq x y z
N MET A 1 32.47 -46.89 -56.31
CA MET A 1 31.69 -45.64 -56.14
C MET A 1 30.75 -45.50 -57.32
N LYS A 2 29.43 -45.68 -57.12
CA LYS A 2 28.38 -45.33 -58.08
C LYS A 2 26.99 -45.53 -57.43
N VAL A 3 26.37 -44.39 -57.14
CA VAL A 3 24.94 -44.06 -57.29
C VAL A 3 23.92 -45.04 -56.72
N VAL A 4 23.41 -44.75 -55.53
CA VAL A 4 22.02 -45.10 -55.14
C VAL A 4 21.29 -43.80 -54.80
N LEU A 5 20.95 -43.05 -55.84
CA LEU A 5 20.01 -41.94 -55.80
C LEU A 5 18.89 -42.28 -56.79
N LYS A 6 17.88 -43.01 -56.34
CA LYS A 6 16.58 -43.16 -57.02
C LYS A 6 15.64 -44.01 -56.17
N ARG A 7 14.92 -43.37 -55.23
CA ARG A 7 13.61 -43.85 -54.71
C ARG A 7 12.93 -42.92 -53.69
N SER A 8 13.27 -41.63 -53.63
CA SER A 8 12.71 -40.71 -52.63
C SER A 8 12.01 -39.49 -53.25
N ILE A 9 11.24 -39.70 -54.32
CA ILE A 9 10.42 -38.65 -54.94
C ILE A 9 9.15 -39.32 -55.48
N LEU A 10 8.12 -39.55 -54.64
CA LEU A 10 6.72 -39.58 -55.12
C LEU A 10 5.62 -39.67 -54.04
N ILE A 11 5.90 -39.73 -52.74
CA ILE A 11 4.81 -39.90 -51.75
C ILE A 11 5.07 -39.04 -50.51
N LEU A 12 4.87 -37.72 -50.64
CA LEU A 12 4.45 -36.88 -49.51
C LEU A 12 3.89 -35.52 -49.99
N PHE A 13 3.12 -35.53 -51.09
CA PHE A 13 2.40 -34.35 -51.62
C PHE A 13 0.96 -34.24 -51.08
N LEU A 14 0.68 -34.71 -49.85
CA LEU A 14 -0.68 -34.76 -49.30
C LEU A 14 -0.84 -34.31 -47.82
N THR A 15 0.10 -33.54 -47.26
CA THR A 15 -0.13 -32.81 -45.99
C THR A 15 -0.29 -31.33 -46.28
N GLY A 16 -1.53 -30.98 -46.66
CA GLY A 16 -1.96 -29.62 -46.92
C GLY A 16 -1.93 -28.72 -45.68
N ASN A 17 -1.47 -27.49 -45.91
CA ASN A 17 -2.14 -26.25 -45.51
C ASN A 17 -2.88 -26.23 -44.15
N ILE A 18 -2.16 -26.23 -43.02
CA ILE A 18 -2.67 -25.61 -41.78
C ILE A 18 -1.53 -25.04 -40.92
N ILE A 19 -0.73 -24.10 -41.44
CA ILE A 19 0.04 -23.18 -40.59
C ILE A 19 0.02 -21.80 -41.22
N GLY A 20 -1.18 -21.24 -41.33
CA GLY A 20 -1.40 -19.83 -41.62
C GLY A 20 -2.43 -19.33 -40.61
N LEU A 21 -2.17 -18.15 -40.04
CA LEU A 21 -3.03 -17.43 -39.10
C LEU A 21 -2.97 -17.83 -37.62
N SER A 22 -1.85 -17.50 -36.99
CA SER A 22 -1.85 -16.92 -35.63
C SER A 22 -0.68 -15.97 -35.46
N TYR A 23 -0.52 -15.03 -36.39
CA TYR A 23 -0.04 -13.71 -35.99
C TYR A 23 -1.24 -13.03 -35.34
N ALA A 24 -1.43 -13.28 -34.05
CA ALA A 24 -2.09 -12.30 -33.23
C ALA A 24 -1.32 -11.01 -33.49
N GLN A 25 -1.98 -10.06 -34.13
CA GLN A 25 -1.48 -8.70 -34.22
C GLN A 25 -1.32 -8.27 -32.76
N ALA A 26 -0.10 -8.35 -32.25
CA ALA A 26 0.33 -7.45 -31.21
C ALA A 26 0.11 -6.08 -31.86
N ALA A 27 -1.07 -5.50 -31.63
CA ALA A 27 -1.27 -4.09 -31.84
C ALA A 27 -0.12 -3.46 -31.07
N GLU A 28 0.84 -2.92 -31.82
CA GLU A 28 1.97 -2.19 -31.30
C GLU A 28 1.35 -0.96 -30.64
N LEU A 29 0.94 -1.13 -29.37
CA LEU A 29 0.41 -0.09 -28.53
C LEU A 29 1.51 0.95 -28.49
N GLU A 30 1.29 2.06 -29.20
CA GLU A 30 2.26 3.13 -29.23
C GLU A 30 2.67 3.45 -27.79
N PRO A 31 3.99 3.49 -27.51
CA PRO A 31 4.46 3.68 -26.14
C PRO A 31 3.91 5.00 -25.61
N VAL A 32 3.15 4.94 -24.52
CA VAL A 32 2.55 6.12 -23.88
C VAL A 32 3.67 7.02 -23.37
N LYS A 33 4.04 8.05 -24.14
CA LYS A 33 5.10 8.99 -23.77
C LYS A 33 4.52 10.19 -23.03
N LEU A 34 5.02 10.44 -21.82
CA LEU A 34 4.68 11.62 -21.03
C LEU A 34 5.44 12.85 -21.53
N LYS A 35 4.79 14.02 -21.49
CA LYS A 35 5.44 15.31 -21.76
C LYS A 35 6.52 15.57 -20.68
N LYS A 36 7.65 16.18 -21.05
CA LYS A 36 8.73 16.52 -20.10
C LYS A 36 8.25 17.36 -18.91
N SER A 37 7.31 18.28 -19.14
CA SER A 37 6.70 19.10 -18.06
C SER A 37 5.89 18.28 -17.07
N CYS A 38 5.25 17.20 -17.52
CA CYS A 38 4.49 16.27 -16.67
C CYS A 38 5.43 15.50 -15.73
N ILE A 39 6.53 14.98 -16.29
CA ILE A 39 7.57 14.25 -15.52
C ILE A 39 8.21 15.17 -14.46
N LYS A 40 8.49 16.44 -14.80
CA LYS A 40 9.01 17.41 -13.82
C LYS A 40 8.08 17.61 -12.62
N LYS A 41 6.76 17.52 -12.81
CA LYS A 41 5.78 17.63 -11.72
C LYS A 41 5.54 16.30 -11.00
N ASN A 42 5.84 15.18 -11.65
CA ASN A 42 5.61 13.82 -11.15
C ASN A 42 6.90 13.00 -11.33
N PRO A 43 7.94 13.24 -10.51
CA PRO A 43 9.24 12.60 -10.67
C PRO A 43 9.19 11.07 -10.52
N LEU A 44 8.21 10.54 -9.78
CA LEU A 44 8.00 9.09 -9.65
C LEU A 44 7.64 8.41 -10.98
N ALA A 45 7.15 9.16 -11.98
CA ALA A 45 6.84 8.66 -13.31
C ALA A 45 8.08 8.53 -14.22
N GLU A 46 9.23 9.05 -13.80
CA GLU A 46 10.47 8.97 -14.57
C GLU A 46 10.95 7.51 -14.69
N GLY A 47 11.39 7.14 -15.89
CA GLY A 47 11.87 5.79 -16.21
C GLY A 47 10.81 4.68 -16.07
N GLN A 48 9.52 5.03 -15.95
CA GLN A 48 8.43 4.04 -15.93
C GLN A 48 8.09 3.58 -17.35
N ASN A 49 7.82 2.29 -17.48
CA ASN A 49 7.47 1.65 -18.75
C ASN A 49 6.08 1.00 -18.73
N ASP A 50 5.42 0.93 -17.57
CA ASP A 50 4.10 0.35 -17.45
C ASP A 50 3.04 1.24 -18.14
N PRO A 51 2.36 0.76 -19.20
CA PRO A 51 1.49 1.60 -20.02
C PRO A 51 0.28 2.12 -19.25
N GLU A 52 -0.27 1.32 -18.32
CA GLU A 52 -1.39 1.74 -17.48
C GLU A 52 -0.97 2.87 -16.53
N LEU A 53 0.17 2.74 -15.86
CA LEU A 53 0.74 3.76 -14.98
C LEU A 53 1.02 5.07 -15.74
N LEU A 54 1.63 4.97 -16.92
CA LEU A 54 1.92 6.14 -17.76
C LEU A 54 0.62 6.80 -18.23
N ASN A 55 -0.43 6.04 -18.55
CA ASN A 55 -1.73 6.60 -18.88
C ASN A 55 -2.40 7.30 -17.69
N ILE A 56 -2.27 6.76 -16.47
CA ILE A 56 -2.76 7.42 -15.25
C ILE A 56 -2.02 8.76 -15.05
N PHE A 57 -0.69 8.79 -15.16
CA PHE A 57 0.07 10.04 -15.03
C PHE A 57 -0.24 11.05 -16.14
N LYS A 58 -0.55 10.58 -17.36
CA LYS A 58 -1.02 11.45 -18.44
C LYS A 58 -2.33 12.15 -18.02
N GLN A 59 -3.30 11.39 -17.50
CA GLN A 59 -4.56 11.94 -17.01
C GLN A 59 -4.36 12.90 -15.82
N VAL A 60 -3.42 12.63 -14.91
CA VAL A 60 -3.06 13.56 -13.82
C VAL A 60 -2.58 14.90 -14.39
N CYS A 61 -1.77 14.86 -15.45
CA CYS A 61 -1.18 16.04 -16.05
C CYS A 61 -2.15 16.82 -16.95
N ASP A 62 -3.13 16.15 -17.54
CA ASP A 62 -4.16 16.76 -18.39
C ASP A 62 -5.38 17.25 -17.59
N SER A 63 -5.61 16.75 -16.38
CA SER A 63 -6.70 17.23 -15.51
C SER A 63 -6.39 18.61 -14.93
N ASP A 64 -7.41 19.43 -14.71
CA ASP A 64 -7.32 20.68 -13.93
C ASP A 64 -7.97 20.55 -12.55
N ASN A 65 -8.77 19.50 -12.34
CA ASN A 65 -9.49 19.26 -11.10
C ASN A 65 -8.58 18.60 -10.05
N THR A 66 -8.43 19.24 -8.90
CA THR A 66 -7.55 18.78 -7.82
C THR A 66 -8.02 17.46 -7.19
N THR A 67 -9.32 17.28 -6.99
CA THR A 67 -9.88 16.02 -6.46
C THR A 67 -9.64 14.87 -7.42
N GLN A 68 -9.91 15.06 -8.72
CA GLN A 68 -9.66 14.04 -9.73
C GLN A 68 -8.17 13.69 -9.84
N LYS A 69 -7.28 14.69 -9.75
CA LYS A 69 -5.83 14.46 -9.68
C LYS A 69 -5.45 13.57 -8.50
N ASN A 70 -6.00 13.85 -7.32
CA ASN A 70 -5.71 13.08 -6.11
C ASN A 70 -6.18 11.63 -6.24
N ASP A 71 -7.36 11.40 -6.81
CA ASP A 71 -7.88 10.04 -7.07
C ASP A 71 -7.01 9.29 -8.09
N LEU A 72 -6.58 9.96 -9.15
CA LEU A 72 -5.67 9.39 -10.14
C LEU A 72 -4.29 9.09 -9.55
N LEU A 73 -3.76 9.95 -8.68
CA LEU A 73 -2.51 9.70 -7.97
C LEU A 73 -2.63 8.53 -6.99
N ALA A 74 -3.78 8.37 -6.31
CA ALA A 74 -4.04 7.19 -5.48
C ALA A 74 -4.08 5.90 -6.33
N LYS A 75 -4.68 5.95 -7.53
CA LYS A 75 -4.64 4.84 -8.50
C LYS A 75 -3.22 4.55 -9.00
N ALA A 76 -2.43 5.59 -9.26
CA ALA A 76 -1.02 5.43 -9.63
C ALA A 76 -0.23 4.76 -8.51
N ALA A 77 -0.49 5.13 -7.25
CA ALA A 77 0.13 4.51 -6.08
C ALA A 77 -0.20 3.01 -6.00
N MET A 78 -1.46 2.64 -6.23
CA MET A 78 -1.87 1.23 -6.32
C MET A 78 -1.21 0.51 -7.51
N ARG A 79 -1.07 1.17 -8.66
CA ARG A 79 -0.41 0.56 -9.82
C ARG A 79 1.09 0.34 -9.60
N PHE A 80 1.77 1.22 -8.87
CA PHE A 80 3.14 0.96 -8.41
C PHE A 80 3.22 -0.30 -7.55
N TYR A 81 2.27 -0.50 -6.63
CA TYR A 81 2.23 -1.71 -5.81
C TYR A 81 2.02 -2.96 -6.69
N GLN A 82 1.05 -2.92 -7.59
CA GLN A 82 0.73 -4.03 -8.53
C GLN A 82 1.90 -4.38 -9.46
N THR A 83 2.77 -3.42 -9.77
CA THR A 83 3.95 -3.61 -10.62
C THR A 83 5.22 -3.92 -9.81
N ASN A 84 5.09 -4.42 -8.58
CA ASN A 84 6.18 -4.80 -7.68
C ASN A 84 7.12 -3.62 -7.31
N GLN A 85 6.59 -2.41 -7.22
CA GLN A 85 7.33 -1.21 -6.78
C GLN A 85 6.77 -0.66 -5.46
N PRO A 86 6.77 -1.45 -4.36
CA PRO A 86 6.09 -1.08 -3.11
C PRO A 86 6.69 0.18 -2.44
N VAL A 87 7.97 0.46 -2.63
CA VAL A 87 8.60 1.68 -2.10
C VAL A 87 8.06 2.95 -2.78
N LYS A 88 7.87 2.93 -4.10
CA LYS A 88 7.28 4.06 -4.83
C LYS A 88 5.79 4.22 -4.51
N ALA A 89 5.07 3.09 -4.40
CA ALA A 89 3.68 3.06 -3.97
C ALA A 89 3.52 3.72 -2.58
N LEU A 90 4.34 3.30 -1.61
CA LEU A 90 4.35 3.86 -0.26
C LEU A 90 4.67 5.35 -0.27
N ASN A 91 5.69 5.78 -1.04
CA ASN A 91 6.09 7.18 -1.12
C ASN A 91 4.93 8.07 -1.62
N LEU A 92 4.30 7.67 -2.73
CA LEU A 92 3.19 8.43 -3.31
C LEU A 92 1.97 8.46 -2.38
N ALA A 93 1.57 7.31 -1.83
CA ALA A 93 0.44 7.25 -0.90
C ALA A 93 0.69 8.07 0.39
N SER A 94 1.91 8.02 0.93
CA SER A 94 2.30 8.82 2.11
C SER A 94 2.28 10.32 1.81
N GLN A 95 2.70 10.71 0.60
CA GLN A 95 2.65 12.10 0.16
C GLN A 95 1.20 12.62 0.03
N LEU A 96 0.28 11.78 -0.45
CA LEU A 96 -1.14 12.14 -0.49
C LEU A 96 -1.71 12.27 0.94
N GLN A 97 -1.38 11.33 1.82
CA GLN A 97 -1.82 11.35 3.21
C GLN A 97 -1.30 12.58 3.97
N SER A 98 -0.04 12.98 3.75
CA SER A 98 0.55 14.17 4.39
C SER A 98 -0.07 15.49 3.91
N GLN A 99 -0.68 15.48 2.72
CA GLN A 99 -1.50 16.57 2.19
C GLN A 99 -2.95 16.51 2.70
N ASN A 100 -3.23 15.70 3.72
CA ASN A 100 -4.56 15.51 4.31
C ASN A 100 -5.60 14.92 3.33
N ILE A 101 -5.14 14.28 2.25
CA ILE A 101 -5.99 13.53 1.31
C ILE A 101 -6.25 12.15 1.94
N ARG A 102 -7.52 11.80 2.09
CA ARG A 102 -7.96 10.55 2.71
C ARG A 102 -8.76 9.72 1.71
N GLY A 103 -8.70 8.40 1.87
CA GLY A 103 -9.49 7.44 1.09
C GLY A 103 -9.05 6.02 1.42
N SER A 104 -9.97 5.06 1.30
CA SER A 104 -9.67 3.64 1.54
C SER A 104 -8.51 3.16 0.67
N LEU A 105 -8.49 3.55 -0.62
CA LEU A 105 -7.42 3.20 -1.53
C LEU A 105 -6.04 3.65 -1.03
N ILE A 106 -5.93 4.83 -0.41
CA ILE A 106 -4.66 5.31 0.15
C ILE A 106 -4.24 4.44 1.33
N THR A 107 -5.15 4.14 2.25
CA THR A 107 -4.86 3.26 3.39
C THR A 107 -4.53 1.83 2.96
N ASP A 108 -5.18 1.33 1.91
CA ASP A 108 -4.90 0.02 1.32
C ASP A 108 -3.49 0.00 0.73
N VAL A 109 -3.10 1.01 -0.06
CA VAL A 109 -1.76 1.08 -0.63
C VAL A 109 -0.70 1.21 0.45
N LEU A 110 -0.92 2.04 1.49
CA LEU A 110 0.00 2.16 2.62
C LEU A 110 0.21 0.82 3.32
N PHE A 111 -0.88 0.11 3.63
CA PHE A 111 -0.84 -1.19 4.29
C PHE A 111 -0.16 -2.25 3.42
N LEU A 112 -0.62 -2.42 2.17
CA LEU A 112 -0.09 -3.40 1.23
C LEU A 112 1.41 -3.17 0.95
N SER A 113 1.82 -1.92 0.76
CA SER A 113 3.23 -1.58 0.56
C SER A 113 4.05 -1.86 1.80
N GLY A 114 3.54 -1.52 2.99
CA GLY A 114 4.18 -1.82 4.26
C GLY A 114 4.39 -3.32 4.49
N VAL A 115 3.36 -4.13 4.20
CA VAL A 115 3.43 -5.60 4.27
C VAL A 115 4.47 -6.14 3.29
N SER A 116 4.47 -5.69 2.04
CA SER A 116 5.44 -6.13 1.04
C SER A 116 6.88 -5.80 1.43
N ILE A 117 7.14 -4.58 1.91
CA ILE A 117 8.47 -4.15 2.37
C ILE A 117 8.90 -4.98 3.58
N ALA A 118 8.03 -5.12 4.59
CA ALA A 118 8.34 -5.90 5.79
C ALA A 118 8.62 -7.37 5.46
N ASN A 119 7.84 -7.97 4.55
CA ASN A 119 8.06 -9.33 4.10
C ASN A 119 9.40 -9.47 3.36
N ASN A 120 9.73 -8.55 2.45
CA ASN A 120 11.02 -8.57 1.74
C ASN A 120 12.20 -8.45 2.72
N SER A 121 12.12 -7.55 3.69
CA SER A 121 13.13 -7.42 4.75
C SER A 121 13.22 -8.70 5.60
N LEU A 122 12.09 -9.33 5.95
CA LEU A 122 12.09 -10.60 6.68
C LEU A 122 12.74 -11.73 5.87
N GLN A 123 12.47 -11.81 4.56
CA GLN A 123 13.12 -12.78 3.69
C GLN A 123 14.63 -12.52 3.63
N GLN A 124 15.06 -11.27 3.47
CA GLN A 124 16.48 -10.90 3.49
C GLN A 124 17.15 -11.30 4.82
N MET A 125 16.52 -10.98 5.95
CA MET A 125 17.00 -11.37 7.28
C MET A 125 17.18 -12.88 7.40
N ARG A 126 16.22 -13.66 6.90
CA ARG A 126 16.24 -15.12 7.03
C ARG A 126 17.17 -15.84 6.05
N THR A 127 17.28 -15.33 4.83
CA THR A 127 17.94 -16.04 3.71
C THR A 127 19.35 -15.53 3.42
N GLN A 128 19.59 -14.23 3.62
CA GLN A 128 20.90 -13.61 3.35
C GLN A 128 21.67 -13.37 4.64
N GLU A 129 20.99 -12.86 5.67
CA GLU A 129 21.62 -12.57 6.96
C GLU A 129 21.55 -13.74 7.95
N MET A 130 20.80 -14.80 7.61
CA MET A 130 20.63 -16.02 8.41
C MET A 130 20.25 -15.76 9.87
N ARG A 131 19.45 -14.72 10.12
CA ARG A 131 19.04 -14.32 11.47
C ARG A 131 17.53 -14.25 11.62
N TYR A 132 17.11 -14.41 12.87
CA TYR A 132 15.73 -14.25 13.30
C TYR A 132 15.43 -12.79 13.66
N LEU A 133 14.15 -12.51 13.90
CA LEU A 133 13.74 -11.29 14.56
C LEU A 133 14.27 -11.27 15.99
N SER A 134 14.76 -10.12 16.43
CA SER A 134 15.27 -9.89 17.78
C SER A 134 14.13 -9.63 18.77
N ASN A 135 14.27 -10.12 20.00
CA ASN A 135 13.25 -10.02 21.05
C ASN A 135 12.96 -8.59 21.53
N ASP A 136 13.90 -7.68 21.32
CA ASP A 136 13.93 -6.31 21.84
C ASP A 136 13.48 -5.26 20.82
N VAL A 137 13.81 -5.43 19.54
CA VAL A 137 13.57 -4.40 18.51
C VAL A 137 12.53 -4.83 17.48
N THR A 138 12.68 -6.01 16.90
CA THR A 138 11.95 -6.35 15.67
C THR A 138 10.79 -7.32 15.88
N TYR A 139 10.87 -8.22 16.87
CA TYR A 139 9.80 -9.16 17.19
C TYR A 139 8.58 -8.51 17.86
N PRO A 140 8.72 -7.61 18.86
CA PRO A 140 7.56 -6.99 19.51
C PRO A 140 6.59 -6.25 18.55
N PRO A 141 7.05 -5.34 17.66
CA PRO A 141 6.14 -4.68 16.72
C PRO A 141 5.55 -5.64 15.68
N ALA A 142 6.32 -6.65 15.24
CA ALA A 142 5.80 -7.67 14.32
C ALA A 142 4.68 -8.49 14.96
N LYS A 143 4.83 -8.89 16.22
CA LYS A 143 3.79 -9.59 16.99
C LYS A 143 2.55 -8.72 17.13
N GLN A 144 2.70 -7.45 17.50
CA GLN A 144 1.56 -6.53 17.62
C GLN A 144 0.79 -6.39 16.30
N LEU A 145 1.49 -6.34 15.16
CA LEU A 145 0.84 -6.30 13.85
C LEU A 145 0.02 -7.56 13.58
N ILE A 146 0.55 -8.74 13.90
CA ILE A 146 -0.16 -10.03 13.73
C ILE A 146 -1.45 -10.05 14.57
N GLU A 147 -1.38 -9.63 15.84
CA GLU A 147 -2.57 -9.56 16.70
C GLU A 147 -3.62 -8.57 16.14
N ASN A 148 -3.19 -7.39 15.69
CA ASN A 148 -4.10 -6.43 15.06
C ASN A 148 -4.76 -7.00 13.80
N ILE A 149 -4.01 -7.74 12.97
CA ILE A 149 -4.55 -8.42 11.78
C ILE A 149 -5.61 -9.45 12.19
N HIS A 150 -5.38 -10.24 13.24
CA HIS A 150 -6.39 -11.19 13.75
C HIS A 150 -7.69 -10.51 14.15
N THR A 151 -7.61 -9.33 14.79
CA THR A 151 -8.81 -8.56 15.17
C THR A 151 -9.54 -7.92 13.98
N ALA A 152 -8.85 -7.76 12.85
CA ALA A 152 -9.38 -7.15 11.63
C ALA A 152 -9.76 -8.18 10.56
N MET A 153 -9.77 -9.48 10.88
CA MET A 153 -10.16 -10.52 9.94
C MET A 153 -11.58 -10.28 9.41
N PRO A 154 -11.83 -10.56 8.10
CA PRO A 154 -13.18 -10.53 7.56
C PRO A 154 -14.12 -11.40 8.40
N ALA A 155 -15.34 -10.94 8.61
CA ALA A 155 -16.35 -11.72 9.32
C ALA A 155 -16.56 -13.06 8.57
N PRO A 156 -16.68 -14.19 9.28
CA PRO A 156 -16.95 -15.47 8.65
C PRO A 156 -18.24 -15.39 7.82
N ASP A 157 -18.20 -15.90 6.59
CA ASP A 157 -19.38 -15.91 5.73
C ASP A 157 -20.50 -16.76 6.37
N PRO A 158 -21.69 -16.19 6.65
CA PRO A 158 -22.78 -16.91 7.31
C PRO A 158 -23.35 -18.04 6.43
N SER A 159 -23.04 -18.06 5.13
CA SER A 159 -23.41 -19.12 4.19
C SER A 159 -22.65 -20.44 4.43
N SER A 160 -21.50 -20.40 5.11
CA SER A 160 -20.71 -21.59 5.44
C SER A 160 -21.29 -22.39 6.61
N PHE A 161 -22.24 -21.83 7.37
CA PHE A 161 -22.87 -22.50 8.53
C PHE A 161 -24.09 -23.37 8.18
N LYS A 162 -24.37 -23.57 6.88
CA LYS A 162 -25.56 -24.30 6.42
C LYS A 162 -25.18 -25.60 5.71
N ALA A 163 -24.69 -26.60 6.47
CA ALA A 163 -24.84 -28.04 6.20
C ALA A 163 -23.95 -28.90 7.12
N SER A 164 -24.20 -28.88 8.43
CA SER A 164 -23.78 -29.96 9.34
C SER A 164 -24.84 -30.13 10.44
N SER A 165 -26.06 -30.42 10.02
CA SER A 165 -27.10 -30.90 10.94
C SER A 165 -27.84 -32.05 10.26
N GLU A 166 -27.12 -33.13 9.96
CA GLU A 166 -27.78 -34.42 9.82
C GLU A 166 -26.77 -35.56 10.03
N SER A 167 -27.15 -36.49 10.89
CA SER A 167 -26.52 -37.79 11.18
C SER A 167 -25.21 -37.81 12.00
N SER A 168 -25.34 -37.96 13.31
CA SER A 168 -24.89 -39.19 13.99
C SER A 168 -25.40 -39.21 15.43
N SER A 169 -26.17 -40.26 15.69
CA SER A 169 -26.78 -40.61 16.96
C SER A 169 -25.74 -41.03 18.00
N ALA A 170 -26.10 -40.79 19.26
CA ALA A 170 -25.70 -41.51 20.48
C ALA A 170 -24.19 -41.70 20.73
N ASP A 171 -23.65 -40.89 21.65
CA ASP A 171 -23.15 -41.48 22.89
C ASP A 171 -23.12 -40.46 24.04
N ASN A 172 -23.71 -40.88 25.15
CA ASN A 172 -23.71 -40.16 26.42
C ASN A 172 -22.33 -40.30 27.07
N GLU A 173 -21.52 -39.26 27.07
CA GLU A 173 -20.51 -39.12 28.13
C GLU A 173 -20.45 -37.69 28.65
N LYS A 174 -20.82 -37.58 29.94
CA LYS A 174 -20.85 -36.36 30.74
C LYS A 174 -19.45 -35.72 30.78
N ARG A 175 -19.22 -34.72 29.95
CA ARG A 175 -18.14 -33.75 30.17
C ARG A 175 -18.73 -32.39 30.51
N SER A 176 -18.65 -32.06 31.80
CA SER A 176 -19.09 -30.81 32.40
C SER A 176 -18.35 -29.63 31.76
N TYR A 177 -18.99 -28.96 30.79
CA TYR A 177 -18.56 -27.64 30.34
C TYR A 177 -19.04 -26.60 31.35
N LYS A 178 -18.12 -26.17 32.21
CA LYS A 178 -18.30 -25.01 33.07
C LYS A 178 -18.56 -23.79 32.19
N LYS A 179 -19.84 -23.41 32.04
CA LYS A 179 -20.27 -22.15 31.42
C LYS A 179 -19.54 -21.00 32.12
N GLN A 180 -18.54 -20.40 31.48
CA GLN A 180 -18.06 -19.08 31.87
C GLN A 180 -19.15 -18.08 31.52
N TYR A 181 -19.93 -17.69 32.53
CA TYR A 181 -20.80 -16.54 32.47
C TYR A 181 -19.92 -15.30 32.32
N VAL A 182 -19.94 -14.66 31.14
CA VAL A 182 -19.32 -13.35 30.93
C VAL A 182 -20.19 -12.32 31.64
N THR A 183 -19.81 -11.97 32.87
CA THR A 183 -20.43 -10.87 33.60
C THR A 183 -19.99 -9.55 32.95
N ARG A 184 -20.91 -8.94 32.19
CA ARG A 184 -20.73 -7.63 31.57
C ARG A 184 -20.76 -6.57 32.67
N ASN A 185 -19.61 -6.14 33.18
CA ASN A 185 -19.56 -5.00 34.08
C ASN A 185 -19.93 -3.72 33.31
N LYS A 186 -21.18 -3.28 33.51
CA LYS A 186 -21.70 -1.98 33.10
C LYS A 186 -21.00 -0.92 33.97
N VAL A 187 -20.04 -0.19 33.40
CA VAL A 187 -19.50 1.01 34.06
C VAL A 187 -20.56 2.10 33.93
N SER A 188 -21.24 2.39 35.04
CA SER A 188 -22.13 3.52 35.18
C SER A 188 -21.32 4.80 35.29
N ALA A 189 -21.56 5.75 34.39
CA ALA A 189 -21.05 7.11 34.46
C ALA A 189 -21.60 7.81 35.70
N SER A 190 -20.72 8.25 36.61
CA SER A 190 -21.10 9.13 37.70
C SER A 190 -21.23 10.57 37.19
N LYS A 191 -22.47 11.08 37.24
CA LYS A 191 -22.81 12.51 37.17
C LYS A 191 -22.18 13.23 38.37
N SER A 192 -21.35 14.22 38.13
CA SER A 192 -21.09 15.30 39.08
C SER A 192 -21.86 16.53 38.64
N SER A 193 -22.77 17.00 39.49
CA SER A 193 -23.62 18.16 39.27
C SER A 193 -23.10 19.39 40.03
N ASN A 194 -22.95 20.48 39.28
CA ASN A 194 -23.21 21.90 39.62
C ASN A 194 -22.63 22.52 40.90
N LYS A 195 -21.82 23.58 40.73
CA LYS A 195 -22.27 24.95 41.07
C LYS A 195 -21.46 26.05 40.36
N ARG A 196 -22.22 26.95 39.73
CA ARG A 196 -21.88 28.28 39.15
C ARG A 196 -21.96 29.28 40.32
N VAL A 197 -21.12 30.32 40.49
CA VAL A 197 -21.11 31.70 39.92
C VAL A 197 -20.08 32.44 40.81
N SER A 198 -19.12 33.26 40.35
CA SER A 198 -19.29 34.70 40.04
C SER A 198 -18.00 35.34 39.47
N SER A 199 -18.14 36.03 38.34
CA SER A 199 -17.21 37.03 37.74
C SER A 199 -17.43 38.44 38.36
N PRO A 200 -16.78 39.56 37.92
CA PRO A 200 -15.53 39.77 37.16
C PRO A 200 -14.63 40.92 37.71
N THR A 201 -13.33 40.99 37.35
CA THR A 201 -12.55 42.25 37.47
C THR A 201 -11.59 42.47 36.29
N LYS A 202 -11.94 43.48 35.49
CA LYS A 202 -11.16 44.48 34.73
C LYS A 202 -10.20 44.09 33.60
N THR A 203 -10.65 44.51 32.42
CA THR A 203 -10.00 44.92 31.18
C THR A 203 -8.71 45.71 31.33
N ALA A 204 -7.70 45.39 30.52
CA ALA A 204 -6.79 46.36 29.92
C ALA A 204 -6.27 45.84 28.57
N THR A 205 -6.65 46.55 27.52
CA THR A 205 -6.37 46.32 26.10
C THR A 205 -5.13 47.12 25.69
N VAL A 206 -4.06 46.52 25.13
CA VAL A 206 -3.14 47.26 24.23
C VAL A 206 -2.43 46.32 23.23
N LYS A 207 -2.66 46.56 21.93
CA LYS A 207 -1.76 46.40 20.77
C LYS A 207 -2.12 47.58 19.82
N PRO A 208 -1.31 48.05 18.85
CA PRO A 208 -0.01 47.55 18.34
C PRO A 208 1.05 48.64 18.05
N LYS A 209 2.31 48.25 17.75
CA LYS A 209 3.26 49.14 17.05
C LYS A 209 4.16 48.37 16.08
N THR A 210 4.28 48.92 14.88
CA THR A 210 4.93 48.38 13.69
C THR A 210 6.36 48.96 13.51
N ALA A 211 7.33 48.06 13.25
CA ALA A 211 8.60 48.14 12.49
C ALA A 211 9.63 49.28 12.75
N PRO A 212 10.96 49.04 12.53
CA PRO A 212 11.54 48.84 11.19
C PRO A 212 12.59 47.71 11.05
N ALA A 213 12.98 47.48 9.79
CA ALA A 213 13.81 46.41 9.24
C ALA A 213 15.35 46.63 9.32
N ALA A 214 16.08 45.63 8.80
CA ALA A 214 17.54 45.45 8.59
C ALA A 214 18.24 44.72 9.76
N THR A 215 19.11 43.72 9.59
CA THR A 215 20.03 43.36 8.49
C THR A 215 20.36 41.85 8.53
N VAL A 216 20.72 41.30 7.37
CA VAL A 216 21.25 39.96 7.14
C VAL A 216 22.61 39.80 7.85
N ASN A 217 22.78 38.75 8.66
CA ASN A 217 24.11 38.22 8.99
C ASN A 217 24.15 36.71 8.72
N LYS A 218 25.02 36.34 7.78
CA LYS A 218 25.37 34.96 7.42
C LYS A 218 26.29 34.40 8.51
N SER A 219 25.83 33.42 9.25
CA SER A 219 26.72 32.52 10.01
C SER A 219 26.64 31.15 9.36
N LYS A 220 27.67 30.82 8.57
CA LYS A 220 27.96 29.46 8.13
C LYS A 220 28.55 28.71 9.33
N SER A 221 27.78 27.81 9.93
CA SER A 221 28.34 26.68 10.69
C SER A 221 27.55 25.44 10.30
N SER A 222 28.22 24.55 9.55
CA SER A 222 27.71 23.24 9.18
C SER A 222 28.00 22.27 10.34
N PRO A 223 27.09 21.34 10.70
CA PRO A 223 27.21 20.47 11.86
C PRO A 223 28.12 19.24 11.63
N PHE A 224 29.00 19.27 10.63
CA PHE A 224 29.81 18.12 10.20
C PHE A 224 31.31 18.41 10.08
N ASP A 225 31.87 19.31 10.90
CA ASP A 225 33.32 19.47 10.94
C ASP A 225 33.97 18.43 11.88
N PRO A 226 34.86 17.54 11.39
CA PRO A 226 35.54 16.57 12.23
C PRO A 226 36.71 17.24 12.97
N LEU A 227 36.74 17.06 14.29
CA LEU A 227 37.87 17.45 15.14
C LEU A 227 39.08 16.58 14.80
N ILE A 228 40.05 17.14 14.09
CA ILE A 228 41.36 16.55 13.87
C ILE A 228 42.21 16.83 15.11
N LYS A 229 42.78 15.78 15.71
CA LYS A 229 43.88 15.85 16.68
C LYS A 229 45.00 14.95 16.19
#